data_AF-A0A540VK07-F1
#
_entry.id   AF-A0A540VK07-F1
#
_cell.length_a   1.000
_cell.length_b   1.000
_cell.length_c   1.000
_cell.angle_alpha   90.00
_cell.angle_beta   90.00
_cell.angle_gamma   90.00
#
_symmetry.space_group_name_H-M   'P 1'
#
loop_
_entity.id
_entity.type
_entity.pdbx_description
1 polymer ?
#
loop_
_entity_poly.entity_id
_entity_poly.type
_entity_poly.pdbx_seq_one_letter_code
_entity_poly.pdbx_strand_id
1 'polypeptide(L)'
;MITWALSLMSRNVLLITILVLVPAIGRVIQTDEVRIVNKQTYWLIEIIVEGARVILFIFLIGSGVFSLGIERIKSIFKTPKMQWYVIPSTVFHSIKTHYFELLATTVVFTLLAFLLNSLIQYLVSDEKLLLSIHKNTTLKFLNKTSLSLFLKNLSVIPLTLFYEAWLILTLLNLLSTVHSGLKQ
;
A
#
# COMPACT_ATOMS: atom_id res chain seq x y z
N MET A 1 -9.19 10.37 -5.14
CA MET A 1 -8.08 9.40 -4.97
C MET A 1 -6.86 9.68 -5.85
N ILE A 2 -6.97 9.59 -7.19
CA ILE A 2 -5.81 9.60 -8.11
C ILE A 2 -4.97 10.87 -8.00
N THR A 3 -5.60 12.05 -8.01
CA THR A 3 -4.91 13.35 -7.89
C THR A 3 -4.14 13.48 -6.58
N TRP A 4 -4.76 13.06 -5.47
CA TRP A 4 -4.11 13.00 -4.15
C TRP A 4 -2.91 12.05 -4.15
N ALA A 5 -3.07 10.83 -4.68
CA ALA A 5 -2.00 9.85 -4.77
C ALA A 5 -0.83 10.36 -5.62
N LEU A 6 -1.11 10.94 -6.80
CA LEU A 6 -0.09 11.51 -7.67
C LEU A 6 0.67 12.67 -7.02
N SER A 7 -0.04 13.60 -6.38
CA SER A 7 0.59 14.72 -5.66
C SER A 7 1.46 14.24 -4.50
N LEU A 8 1.04 13.18 -3.82
CA LEU A 8 1.78 12.62 -2.69
C LEU A 8 3.02 11.85 -3.17
N MET A 9 2.87 11.08 -4.26
CA MET A 9 3.97 10.39 -4.92
C MET A 9 5.00 11.39 -5.45
N SER A 10 4.59 12.43 -6.18
CA SER A 10 5.53 13.39 -6.79
C SER A 10 6.40 14.11 -5.76
N ARG A 11 5.87 14.38 -4.57
CA ARG A 11 6.60 15.04 -3.48
C ARG A 11 7.51 14.08 -2.70
N ASN A 12 7.20 12.79 -2.67
CA ASN A 12 7.84 11.81 -1.78
C ASN A 12 8.28 10.54 -2.51
N VAL A 13 8.62 10.64 -3.80
CA VAL A 13 8.92 9.50 -4.69
C VAL A 13 9.92 8.56 -4.04
N LEU A 14 11.03 9.09 -3.54
CA LEU A 14 12.13 8.30 -2.98
C LEU A 14 11.68 7.49 -1.75
N LEU A 15 11.03 8.15 -0.80
CA LEU A 15 10.58 7.48 0.43
C LEU A 15 9.54 6.39 0.14
N ILE A 16 8.54 6.70 -0.69
CA ILE A 16 7.50 5.73 -1.07
C ILE A 16 8.12 4.56 -1.82
N THR A 17 9.04 4.84 -2.74
CA THR A 17 9.73 3.78 -3.50
C THR A 17 10.51 2.85 -2.59
N ILE A 18 11.25 3.39 -1.60
CA ILE A 18 11.96 2.57 -0.61
C ILE A 18 10.99 1.73 0.21
N LEU A 19 9.91 2.34 0.72
CA LEU A 19 8.92 1.66 1.55
C LEU A 19 8.12 0.58 0.80
N VAL A 20 8.05 0.66 -0.53
CA VAL A 20 7.45 -0.35 -1.40
C VAL A 20 8.46 -1.44 -1.79
N LEU A 21 9.71 -1.06 -2.07
CA LEU A 21 10.78 -1.99 -2.46
C LEU A 21 11.18 -2.93 -1.33
N VAL A 22 11.24 -2.44 -0.08
CA VAL A 22 11.62 -3.26 1.07
C VAL A 22 10.70 -4.48 1.23
N PRO A 23 9.36 -4.34 1.25
CA PRO A 23 8.42 -5.47 1.20
C PRO A 23 8.60 -6.38 -0.01
N ALA A 24 8.83 -5.81 -1.20
CA ALA A 24 8.97 -6.58 -2.42
C ALA A 24 10.20 -7.50 -2.39
N ILE A 25 11.34 -6.97 -1.96
CA ILE A 25 12.59 -7.74 -1.81
C ILE A 25 12.47 -8.74 -0.66
N GLY A 26 11.94 -8.31 0.50
CA GLY A 26 11.77 -9.18 1.65
C GLY A 26 10.92 -10.42 1.34
N ARG A 27 9.85 -10.25 0.56
CA ARG A 27 9.00 -11.37 0.11
C ARG A 27 9.75 -12.30 -0.84
N VAL A 28 10.58 -11.80 -1.76
CA VAL A 28 11.44 -12.66 -2.60
C VAL A 28 12.36 -13.53 -1.74
N ILE A 29 13.06 -12.92 -0.78
CA ILE A 29 13.99 -13.63 0.11
C ILE A 29 13.28 -14.72 0.93
N GLN A 30 12.04 -14.48 1.36
CA GLN A 30 11.25 -15.47 2.11
C GLN A 30 10.78 -16.66 1.27
N THR A 31 10.61 -16.47 -0.04
CA THR A 31 10.04 -17.50 -0.94
C THR A 31 11.11 -18.34 -1.62
N ASP A 32 12.37 -17.96 -1.50
CA ASP A 32 13.48 -18.71 -2.09
C ASP A 32 13.58 -20.10 -1.46
N GLU A 33 13.26 -21.12 -2.27
CA GLU A 33 13.62 -22.52 -2.06
C GLU A 33 15.16 -22.73 -1.98
N VAL A 34 15.93 -21.66 -2.19
CA VAL A 34 17.39 -21.68 -2.34
C VAL A 34 18.12 -21.75 -1.00
N ARG A 35 17.47 -21.42 0.13
CA ARG A 35 17.98 -21.71 1.48
C ARG A 35 16.80 -21.93 2.41
N ILE A 36 16.85 -22.97 3.25
CA ILE A 36 15.96 -23.07 4.41
C ILE A 36 16.24 -21.84 5.26
N VAL A 37 15.45 -20.77 5.06
CA VAL A 37 15.54 -19.57 5.89
C VAL A 37 15.20 -20.06 7.30
N ASN A 38 16.18 -20.01 8.20
CA ASN A 38 15.95 -20.39 9.58
C ASN A 38 14.77 -19.55 10.11
N LYS A 39 13.90 -20.16 10.93
CA LYS A 39 12.69 -19.53 11.48
C LYS A 39 12.96 -18.12 12.01
N GLN A 40 14.10 -17.91 12.65
CA GLN A 40 14.49 -16.58 13.16
C GLN A 40 14.63 -15.53 12.06
N THR A 41 15.34 -15.86 10.96
CA THR A 41 15.50 -14.96 9.82
C THR A 41 14.18 -14.71 9.11
N TYR A 42 13.32 -15.73 8.99
CA TYR A 42 11.99 -15.57 8.41
C TYR A 42 11.16 -14.55 9.18
N TRP A 43 11.09 -14.69 10.51
CA TRP A 43 10.37 -13.76 11.38
C TRP A 43 10.95 -12.36 11.37
N LEU A 44 12.28 -12.23 11.35
CA LEU A 44 12.93 -10.93 11.26
C LEU A 44 12.58 -10.21 9.96
N ILE A 45 12.60 -10.91 8.83
CA ILE A 45 12.18 -10.35 7.54
C ILE A 45 10.68 -10.01 7.57
N GLU A 46 9.84 -10.87 8.15
CA GLU A 46 8.40 -10.60 8.27
C GLU A 46 8.12 -9.30 9.02
N ILE A 47 8.81 -9.09 10.15
CA ILE A 47 8.70 -7.85 10.94
C ILE A 47 9.13 -6.63 10.11
N ILE A 48 10.21 -6.74 9.33
CA ILE A 48 10.68 -5.65 8.46
C ILE A 48 9.67 -5.35 7.34
N VAL A 49 9.17 -6.40 6.68
CA VAL A 49 8.22 -6.29 5.56
C VAL A 49 6.91 -5.67 6.03
N GLU A 50 6.31 -6.19 7.10
CA GLU A 50 5.06 -5.64 7.63
C GLU A 50 5.29 -4.28 8.29
N GLY A 51 6.43 -4.08 8.96
CA GLY A 51 6.82 -2.79 9.52
C GLY A 51 6.91 -1.69 8.44
N ALA A 52 7.51 -1.98 7.29
CA ALA A 52 7.56 -1.05 6.16
C ALA A 52 6.17 -0.70 5.62
N ARG A 53 5.25 -1.68 5.54
CA ARG A 53 3.86 -1.43 5.14
C ARG A 53 3.10 -0.58 6.15
N VAL A 54 3.27 -0.85 7.44
CA VAL A 54 2.68 -0.05 8.52
C VAL A 54 3.22 1.39 8.45
N ILE A 55 4.53 1.57 8.29
CA ILE A 55 5.14 2.91 8.14
C ILE A 55 4.58 3.63 6.91
N LEU A 56 4.47 2.94 5.77
CA LEU A 56 3.86 3.49 4.57
C LEU A 56 2.41 3.91 4.83
N PHE A 57 1.61 3.07 5.47
CA PHE A 57 0.23 3.38 5.79
C PHE A 57 0.09 4.61 6.71
N ILE A 58 0.90 4.69 7.77
CA ILE A 58 0.98 5.86 8.66
C ILE A 58 1.31 7.11 7.85
N PHE A 59 2.31 7.02 6.96
CA PHE A 59 2.73 8.11 6.10
C PHE A 59 1.63 8.57 5.14
N LEU A 60 0.88 7.62 4.55
CA LEU A 60 -0.25 7.89 3.66
C LEU A 60 -1.41 8.56 4.40
N ILE A 61 -1.80 8.06 5.58
CA ILE A 61 -2.81 8.72 6.43
C ILE A 61 -2.35 10.12 6.82
N GLY A 62 -1.06 10.31 7.07
CA GLY A 62 -0.45 11.62 7.33
C GLY A 62 -0.35 12.53 6.10
N SER A 63 -0.81 12.08 4.92
CA SER A 63 -0.71 12.80 3.65
C SER A 63 0.71 13.27 3.31
N GLY A 64 1.70 12.43 3.63
CA GLY A 64 3.11 12.73 3.39
C GLY A 64 3.86 13.29 4.60
N VAL A 65 3.19 13.46 5.75
CA VAL A 65 3.80 13.93 6.99
C VAL A 65 3.64 12.86 8.07
N PHE A 66 4.75 12.25 8.49
CA PHE A 66 4.73 11.12 9.41
C PHE A 66 4.19 11.47 10.81
N SER A 67 4.54 12.65 11.34
CA SER A 67 4.02 13.13 12.64
C SER A 67 2.50 13.23 12.65
N LEU A 68 1.93 13.76 11.56
CA LEU A 68 0.50 13.93 11.37
C LEU A 68 -0.23 12.58 11.23
N GLY A 69 0.42 11.61 10.55
CA GLY A 69 -0.05 10.22 10.49
C GLY A 69 -0.12 9.56 11.87
N ILE A 70 0.93 9.69 12.66
CA ILE A 70 0.97 9.19 14.05
C ILE A 70 -0.11 9.86 14.89
N GLU A 71 -0.27 11.18 14.77
CA GLU A 71 -1.27 11.92 15.54
C GLU A 71 -2.69 11.44 15.23
N ARG A 72 -3.01 11.25 13.95
CA ARG A 72 -4.30 10.70 13.49
C ARG A 72 -4.56 9.28 14.02
N ILE A 73 -3.54 8.45 14.13
CA ILE A 73 -3.69 7.11 14.71
C ILE A 73 -3.84 7.20 16.23
N LYS A 74 -3.02 8.01 16.89
CA LYS A 74 -3.11 8.23 18.34
C LYS A 74 -4.47 8.81 18.74
N SER A 75 -5.06 9.69 17.93
CA SER A 75 -6.38 10.25 18.22
C SER A 75 -7.44 9.16 18.27
N ILE A 76 -7.38 8.13 17.40
CA ILE A 76 -8.31 7.00 17.44
C ILE A 76 -8.30 6.33 18.83
N PHE A 77 -7.12 6.07 19.40
CA PHE A 77 -6.99 5.44 20.71
C PHE A 77 -7.30 6.37 21.89
N LYS A 78 -7.22 7.68 21.69
CA LYS A 78 -7.51 8.70 22.72
C LYS A 78 -8.97 9.16 22.73
N THR A 79 -9.75 8.80 21.71
CA THR A 79 -11.16 9.20 21.58
C THR A 79 -11.98 8.63 22.74
N PRO A 80 -12.63 9.47 23.57
CA PRO A 80 -13.50 9.01 24.65
C PRO A 80 -14.70 8.23 24.11
N LYS A 81 -15.18 7.23 24.88
CA LYS A 81 -16.27 6.33 24.49
C LYS A 81 -17.53 7.04 23.96
N MET A 82 -17.85 8.24 24.46
CA MET A 82 -19.00 9.01 23.97
C MET A 82 -18.84 9.47 22.51
N GLN A 83 -17.63 9.83 22.08
CA GLN A 83 -17.37 10.28 20.70
C GLN A 83 -17.41 9.11 19.70
N TRP A 84 -17.18 7.87 20.15
CA TRP A 84 -17.33 6.68 19.33
C TRP A 84 -18.76 6.47 18.82
N TYR A 85 -19.79 6.99 19.51
CA TYR A 85 -21.18 6.94 19.02
C TYR A 85 -21.45 7.91 17.85
N VAL A 86 -20.61 8.92 17.67
CA VAL A 86 -20.75 9.95 16.61
C VAL A 86 -19.99 9.55 15.34
N ILE A 87 -19.00 8.67 15.46
CA ILE A 87 -18.21 8.19 14.30
C ILE A 87 -19.11 7.50 13.26
N PRO A 88 -20.00 6.55 13.60
CA PRO A 88 -20.88 5.92 12.62
C PRO A 88 -21.76 6.92 11.88
N SER A 89 -22.38 7.88 12.58
CA SER A 89 -23.23 8.88 11.93
C SER A 89 -22.44 9.76 10.98
N THR A 90 -21.20 10.10 11.33
CA THR A 90 -20.27 10.84 10.47
C THR A 90 -19.91 10.05 9.23
N VAL A 91 -19.54 8.77 9.37
CA VAL A 91 -19.21 7.89 8.24
C VAL A 91 -20.42 7.71 7.32
N PHE A 92 -21.62 7.44 7.87
CA PHE A 92 -22.84 7.31 7.06
C PHE A 92 -23.19 8.60 6.33
N HIS A 93 -22.99 9.75 6.97
CA HIS A 93 -23.18 11.04 6.32
C HIS A 93 -22.18 11.22 5.17
N SER A 94 -20.89 10.99 5.39
CA SER A 94 -19.86 11.07 4.35
C SER A 94 -20.13 10.10 3.19
N ILE A 95 -20.58 8.88 3.46
CA ILE A 95 -20.96 7.90 2.42
C ILE A 95 -22.11 8.45 1.58
N LYS A 96 -23.15 9.02 2.19
CA LYS A 96 -24.29 9.57 1.46
C LYS A 96 -23.88 10.79 0.64
N THR A 97 -23.07 11.68 1.21
CA THR A 97 -22.61 12.91 0.56
C THR A 97 -21.67 12.62 -0.62
N HIS A 98 -20.77 11.65 -0.47
CA HIS A 98 -19.76 11.30 -1.48
C HIS A 98 -20.05 9.96 -2.19
N TYR A 99 -21.30 9.50 -2.22
CA TYR A 99 -21.63 8.14 -2.69
C TYR A 99 -21.11 7.86 -4.10
N PHE A 100 -21.37 8.76 -5.06
CA PHE A 100 -20.92 8.59 -6.44
C PHE A 100 -19.40 8.63 -6.58
N GLU A 101 -18.72 9.48 -5.79
CA GLU A 101 -17.26 9.56 -5.79
C GLU A 101 -16.64 8.28 -5.24
N LEU A 102 -17.14 7.79 -4.10
CA LEU A 102 -16.71 6.53 -3.48
C LEU A 102 -16.95 5.35 -4.41
N LEU A 103 -18.11 5.27 -5.06
CA LEU A 103 -18.42 4.21 -6.00
C LEU A 103 -17.51 4.24 -7.24
N ALA A 104 -17.36 5.41 -7.87
CA ALA A 104 -16.50 5.56 -9.04
C ALA A 104 -15.04 5.22 -8.74
N THR A 105 -14.51 5.70 -7.61
CA THR A 105 -13.13 5.41 -7.19
C THR A 105 -12.94 3.95 -6.81
N THR A 106 -13.91 3.33 -6.14
CA THR A 106 -13.89 1.88 -5.85
C THR A 106 -13.83 1.08 -7.15
N VAL A 107 -14.70 1.39 -8.12
CA VAL A 107 -14.73 0.70 -9.41
C VAL A 107 -13.41 0.85 -10.15
N VAL A 108 -12.86 2.07 -10.24
CA VAL A 108 -11.57 2.32 -10.87
C VAL A 108 -10.44 1.58 -10.16
N PHE A 109 -10.42 1.60 -8.83
CA PHE A 109 -9.45 0.85 -8.03
C PHE A 109 -9.55 -0.66 -8.30
N THR A 110 -10.75 -1.23 -8.28
CA THR A 110 -10.97 -2.66 -8.55
C THR A 110 -10.54 -3.04 -9.96
N LEU A 111 -10.86 -2.23 -10.97
CA LEU A 111 -10.42 -2.46 -12.34
C LEU A 111 -8.90 -2.41 -12.47
N LEU A 112 -8.24 -1.41 -11.85
CA LEU A 112 -6.77 -1.31 -11.84
C LEU A 112 -6.12 -2.49 -11.13
N ALA A 113 -6.63 -2.89 -9.96
CA ALA A 113 -6.11 -4.02 -9.21
C ALA A 113 -6.28 -5.33 -9.98
N PHE A 114 -7.43 -5.52 -10.63
CA PHE A 114 -7.68 -6.67 -11.51
C PHE A 114 -6.70 -6.69 -12.68
N LEU A 115 -6.58 -5.58 -13.43
CA LEU A 115 -5.67 -5.48 -14.57
C LEU A 115 -4.22 -5.74 -14.19
N LEU A 116 -3.72 -5.13 -13.11
CA LEU A 116 -2.36 -5.36 -12.62
C LEU A 116 -2.16 -6.82 -12.21
N ASN A 117 -3.09 -7.42 -11.48
CA ASN A 117 -2.96 -8.81 -11.06
C ASN A 117 -3.01 -9.78 -12.26
N SER A 118 -3.86 -9.53 -13.25
CA SER A 118 -3.90 -10.30 -14.50
C SER A 118 -2.62 -10.14 -15.32
N LEU A 119 -2.08 -8.92 -15.43
CA LEU A 119 -0.80 -8.67 -16.10
C LEU A 119 0.35 -9.39 -15.40
N ILE A 120 0.38 -9.39 -14.06
CA ILE A 120 1.39 -10.12 -13.29
C ILE A 120 1.27 -11.62 -13.56
N GLN A 121 0.06 -12.17 -13.55
CA GLN A 121 -0.16 -13.58 -13.82
C GLN A 121 0.30 -13.95 -15.23
N TYR A 122 -0.04 -13.12 -16.23
CA TYR A 122 0.43 -13.28 -17.60
C TYR A 122 1.96 -13.26 -17.70
N LEU A 123 2.62 -12.27 -17.07
CA LEU A 123 4.08 -12.13 -17.08
C LEU A 123 4.80 -13.31 -16.40
N VAL A 124 4.24 -13.81 -15.30
CA VAL A 124 4.82 -14.96 -14.57
C VAL A 124 4.58 -16.28 -15.30
N SER A 125 3.49 -16.38 -16.06
CA SER A 125 3.20 -17.54 -16.91
C SER A 125 4.07 -17.61 -18.17
N ASP A 126 4.63 -16.49 -18.63
CA ASP A 126 5.53 -16.46 -19.78
C ASP A 126 6.91 -17.05 -19.43
N GLU A 127 7.17 -18.26 -19.93
CA GLU A 127 8.44 -18.97 -19.70
C GLU A 127 9.63 -18.25 -20.33
N LYS A 128 9.44 -17.45 -21.39
CA LYS A 128 10.53 -16.69 -22.03
C LYS A 128 11.08 -15.61 -21.11
N LEU A 129 10.22 -15.00 -20.29
CA LEU A 129 10.62 -13.99 -19.33
C LEU A 129 11.48 -14.60 -18.21
N LEU A 130 11.05 -15.73 -17.63
CA LEU A 130 11.85 -16.48 -16.66
C LEU A 130 13.17 -16.99 -17.25
N LEU A 131 13.16 -17.54 -18.46
CA LEU A 131 14.38 -17.97 -19.14
C LEU A 131 15.34 -16.80 -19.38
N SER A 132 14.83 -15.61 -19.70
CA SER A 132 15.65 -14.41 -19.88
C SER A 132 16.23 -13.90 -18.55
N ILE A 133 15.45 -13.97 -17.46
CA ILE A 133 15.91 -13.65 -16.11
C ILE A 133 16.98 -14.64 -15.64
N HIS A 134 16.79 -15.94 -15.90
CA HIS A 134 17.76 -16.98 -15.53
C HIS A 134 19.07 -16.94 -16.32
N LYS A 135 19.09 -16.30 -17.49
CA LYS A 135 20.34 -16.00 -18.21
C LYS A 135 21.20 -14.96 -17.48
N ASN A 136 20.63 -14.18 -16.58
CA ASN A 136 21.37 -13.27 -15.73
C ASN A 136 21.89 -14.01 -14.47
N THR A 137 23.19 -13.94 -14.22
CA THR A 137 23.85 -14.68 -13.13
C THR A 137 23.38 -14.24 -11.74
N THR A 138 22.90 -13.00 -11.58
CA THR A 138 22.41 -12.47 -10.30
C THR A 138 20.97 -12.84 -9.99
N LEU A 139 20.16 -13.14 -11.01
CA LEU A 139 18.72 -13.39 -10.88
C LEU A 139 18.34 -14.86 -11.18
N LYS A 140 19.35 -15.73 -11.31
CA LYS A 140 19.19 -17.15 -11.64
C LYS A 140 18.34 -17.95 -10.63
N PHE A 141 18.12 -17.39 -9.43
CA PHE A 141 17.41 -18.03 -8.33
C PHE A 141 15.92 -17.67 -8.25
N LEU A 142 15.45 -16.70 -9.05
CA LEU A 142 14.07 -16.23 -9.02
C LEU A 142 13.11 -17.25 -9.65
N ASN A 143 12.35 -17.96 -8.81
CA ASN A 143 11.27 -18.82 -9.28
C ASN A 143 9.99 -18.01 -9.61
N LYS A 144 9.00 -18.68 -10.24
CA LYS A 144 7.69 -18.11 -10.61
C LYS A 144 7.00 -17.44 -9.41
N THR A 145 7.07 -18.07 -8.25
CA THR A 145 6.40 -17.60 -7.02
C THR A 145 7.05 -16.33 -6.48
N SER A 146 8.38 -16.31 -6.36
CA SER A 146 9.17 -15.17 -5.93
C SER A 146 8.94 -13.97 -6.85
N LEU A 147 8.94 -14.19 -8.17
CA LEU A 147 8.65 -13.14 -9.15
C LEU A 147 7.21 -12.60 -9.02
N SER A 148 6.23 -13.48 -8.87
CA SER A 148 4.83 -13.09 -8.65
C SER A 148 4.67 -12.24 -7.39
N LEU A 149 5.28 -12.66 -6.28
CA LEU A 149 5.22 -11.95 -5.02
C LEU A 149 5.96 -10.61 -5.10
N PHE A 150 7.11 -10.55 -5.76
CA PHE A 150 7.84 -9.30 -6.01
C PHE A 150 6.95 -8.28 -6.72
N LEU A 151 6.36 -8.67 -7.85
CA LEU A 151 5.53 -7.77 -8.65
C LEU A 151 4.27 -7.32 -7.90
N LYS A 152 3.62 -8.23 -7.15
CA LYS A 152 2.45 -7.88 -6.32
C LYS A 152 2.79 -6.87 -5.23
N ASN A 153 3.95 -7.03 -4.58
CA ASN A 153 4.41 -6.10 -3.54
C ASN A 153 4.91 -4.77 -4.11
N LEU A 154 5.29 -4.72 -5.38
CA LEU A 154 5.65 -3.48 -6.06
C LEU A 154 4.42 -2.69 -6.56
N SER A 155 3.29 -3.35 -6.80
CA SER A 155 2.15 -2.77 -7.51
C SER A 155 0.83 -2.86 -6.74
N VAL A 156 0.19 -4.03 -6.73
CA VAL A 156 -1.17 -4.23 -6.21
C VAL A 156 -1.27 -3.91 -4.72
N ILE A 157 -0.31 -4.36 -3.90
CA ILE A 157 -0.33 -4.15 -2.45
C ILE A 157 -0.12 -2.67 -2.07
N PRO A 158 0.87 -1.95 -2.63
CA PRO A 158 0.94 -0.50 -2.43
C PRO A 158 -0.34 0.21 -2.87
N LEU A 159 -0.89 -0.15 -4.04
CA LEU A 159 -2.13 0.45 -4.53
C LEU A 159 -3.30 0.27 -3.55
N THR A 160 -3.42 -0.89 -2.90
CA THR A 160 -4.45 -1.12 -1.89
C THR A 160 -4.23 -0.22 -0.66
N LEU A 161 -2.99 -0.06 -0.19
CA LEU A 161 -2.69 0.84 0.93
C LEU A 161 -3.02 2.31 0.61
N PHE A 162 -2.75 2.77 -0.62
CA PHE A 162 -3.15 4.10 -1.08
C PHE A 162 -4.67 4.26 -1.08
N TYR A 163 -5.39 3.26 -1.59
CA TYR A 163 -6.85 3.27 -1.60
C TYR A 163 -7.44 3.28 -0.18
N GLU A 164 -6.95 2.42 0.71
CA GLU A 164 -7.39 2.35 2.11
C GLU A 164 -7.15 3.66 2.86
N ALA A 165 -5.96 4.24 2.72
CA ALA A 165 -5.65 5.52 3.34
C ALA A 165 -6.55 6.63 2.79
N TRP A 166 -6.74 6.68 1.47
CA TRP A 166 -7.67 7.63 0.85
C TRP A 166 -9.11 7.44 1.36
N LEU A 167 -9.57 6.20 1.46
CA LEU A 167 -10.92 5.86 1.92
C LEU A 167 -11.12 6.34 3.36
N ILE A 168 -10.17 6.05 4.27
CA ILE A 168 -10.22 6.50 5.67
C ILE A 168 -10.28 8.03 5.74
N LEU A 169 -9.40 8.72 5.00
CA LEU A 169 -9.36 10.18 5.00
C LEU A 169 -10.64 10.80 4.45
N THR A 170 -11.28 10.15 3.47
CA THR A 170 -12.53 10.60 2.87
C THR A 170 -13.71 10.38 3.82
N LEU A 171 -13.84 9.18 4.38
CA LEU A 171 -14.95 8.84 5.28
C LEU A 171 -14.95 9.69 6.56
N LEU A 172 -13.76 10.05 7.05
CA LEU A 172 -13.60 10.90 8.23
C LEU A 172 -13.55 12.41 7.91
N ASN A 173 -13.78 12.82 6.65
CA ASN A 173 -13.70 14.21 6.17
C ASN A 173 -12.35 14.91 6.39
N LEU A 174 -11.29 14.14 6.63
CA LEU A 174 -9.94 14.63 6.89
C LEU A 174 -9.19 15.05 5.62
N LEU A 175 -9.70 14.71 4.43
CA LEU A 175 -9.10 15.06 3.14
C LEU A 175 -9.18 16.57 2.82
N SER A 176 -10.20 17.26 3.36
CA SER A 176 -10.39 18.71 3.19
C SER A 176 -9.32 19.52 3.94
N THR A 177 -8.99 19.10 5.17
CA THR A 177 -7.96 19.71 6.03
C THR A 177 -6.56 19.56 5.43
N VAL A 178 -6.34 18.52 4.62
CA VAL A 178 -5.08 18.29 3.90
C VAL A 178 -4.93 19.27 2.74
N HIS A 179 -6.00 19.56 1.99
CA HIS A 179 -5.96 20.52 0.89
C HIS A 179 -5.71 21.97 1.34
N SER A 180 -6.14 22.35 2.55
CA SER A 180 -5.82 23.65 3.14
C SER A 180 -4.38 23.75 3.62
N GLY A 181 -3.79 22.66 4.15
CA GLY A 181 -2.40 22.63 4.58
C GLY A 181 -1.38 22.55 3.44
N LEU A 182 -1.78 22.08 2.25
CA LEU A 182 -0.93 22.02 1.05
C LEU A 182 -0.79 23.38 0.31
N LYS A 183 -1.56 24.40 0.72
CA LYS A 183 -1.50 25.78 0.20
C LYS A 183 -0.64 26.73 1.05
N GLN A 184 -0.07 26.24 2.16
CA GLN A 184 0.96 26.94 2.94
C GLN A 184 2.33 26.38 2.57
#